data_AF-A0A5C6ZUG9-F1
#
_entry.id   AF-A0A5C6ZUG9-F1
#
_cell.length_a   1.000
_cell.length_b   1.000
_cell.length_c   1.000
_cell.angle_alpha   90.00
_cell.angle_beta   90.00
_cell.angle_gamma   90.00
#
_symmetry.space_group_name_H-M   'P 1'
#
loop_
_entity.id
_entity.type
_entity.pdbx_description
1 polymer ?
#
loop_
_entity_poly.entity_id
_entity_poly.type
_entity_poly.pdbx_seq_one_letter_code
_entity_poly.pdbx_strand_id
1 'polypeptide(L)'
;MKYNKILKSAKVEMNNLRLDFTHSEKFITTEVEEEIVKSIKEKGYYVLKNFFTREWCETAKQEIDRLIIDYNSQIWKDTAESDHRIFGADRVSTFIKEYYRDKNLISLLQTYEGTKVKDGFTLAAKLEAAPGNKGSGGGWHRDHANVKQSKSIVYLTYVTEENGPFQYIEGSHTSRAVYRDSYKYNYDQFQNRFEDAEVNRIIEKEPERLKTFTAEAGTVILTDTRGIHRGKPITKDYRYALTNYLWMHSNIPSHIAKTLVG
;
A
#
# COMPACT_ATOMS: atom_id res chain seq x y z
N MET A 1 7.57 -30.25 12.58
CA MET A 1 7.19 -28.82 12.54
C MET A 1 7.42 -28.13 11.18
N LYS A 2 8.61 -28.22 10.55
CA LYS A 2 8.88 -27.61 9.22
C LYS A 2 7.97 -28.13 8.09
N TYR A 3 7.70 -29.45 8.05
CA TYR A 3 6.86 -30.09 7.03
C TYR A 3 5.43 -29.52 6.96
N ASN A 4 4.77 -29.35 8.12
CA ASN A 4 3.42 -28.78 8.19
C ASN A 4 3.36 -27.33 7.72
N LYS A 5 4.44 -26.56 7.89
CA LYS A 5 4.52 -25.16 7.44
C LYS A 5 4.64 -25.05 5.92
N ILE A 6 5.42 -25.95 5.31
CA ILE A 6 5.55 -26.04 3.84
C ILE A 6 4.21 -26.44 3.22
N LEU A 7 3.54 -27.47 3.76
CA LEU A 7 2.21 -27.90 3.30
C LEU A 7 1.16 -26.80 3.44
N LYS A 8 1.16 -26.08 4.56
CA LYS A 8 0.24 -24.94 4.77
C LYS A 8 0.47 -23.87 3.71
N SER A 9 1.72 -23.54 3.41
CA SER A 9 2.05 -22.58 2.35
C SER A 9 1.62 -23.06 0.99
N ALA A 10 1.89 -24.32 0.66
CA ALA A 10 1.48 -24.87 -0.64
C ALA A 10 -0.03 -24.74 -0.82
N LYS A 11 -0.81 -25.03 0.22
CA LYS A 11 -2.26 -24.85 0.22
C LYS A 11 -2.69 -23.39 0.04
N VAL A 12 -2.07 -22.44 0.74
CA VAL A 12 -2.37 -21.00 0.62
C VAL A 12 -2.07 -20.51 -0.80
N GLU A 13 -0.91 -20.87 -1.34
CA GLU A 13 -0.49 -20.40 -2.66
C GLU A 13 -1.27 -21.06 -3.80
N MET A 14 -1.61 -22.34 -3.66
CA MET A 14 -2.56 -23.00 -4.58
C MET A 14 -3.93 -22.33 -4.56
N ASN A 15 -4.39 -21.89 -3.39
CA ASN A 15 -5.65 -21.15 -3.29
C ASN A 15 -5.54 -19.77 -3.97
N ASN A 16 -4.45 -19.03 -3.79
CA ASN A 16 -4.22 -17.76 -4.49
C ASN A 16 -4.20 -17.95 -6.01
N LEU A 17 -3.48 -18.96 -6.52
CA LEU A 17 -3.46 -19.28 -7.95
C LEU A 17 -4.85 -19.67 -8.47
N ARG A 18 -5.63 -20.42 -7.68
CA ARG A 18 -7.01 -20.74 -8.02
C ARG A 18 -7.87 -19.47 -8.07
N LEU A 19 -7.74 -18.57 -7.08
CA LEU A 19 -8.47 -17.30 -7.05
C LEU A 19 -8.13 -16.45 -8.28
N ASP A 20 -6.85 -16.34 -8.64
CA ASP A 20 -6.39 -15.62 -9.83
C ASP A 20 -6.96 -16.20 -11.14
N PHE A 21 -7.25 -17.50 -11.16
CA PHE A 21 -7.90 -18.15 -12.30
C PHE A 21 -9.43 -17.97 -12.29
N THR A 22 -10.07 -18.06 -11.12
CA THR A 22 -11.53 -17.94 -11.01
C THR A 22 -12.03 -16.49 -11.08
N HIS A 23 -11.23 -15.54 -10.58
CA HIS A 23 -11.51 -14.12 -10.62
C HIS A 23 -10.90 -13.54 -11.89
N SER A 24 -11.75 -13.35 -12.89
CA SER A 24 -11.37 -12.85 -14.22
C SER A 24 -12.22 -11.68 -14.69
N GLU A 25 -12.99 -11.06 -13.78
CA GLU A 25 -13.80 -9.89 -14.10
C GLU A 25 -12.88 -8.75 -14.56
N LYS A 26 -13.19 -8.19 -15.74
CA LYS A 26 -12.55 -6.97 -16.25
C LYS A 26 -13.47 -5.78 -16.02
N PHE A 27 -12.93 -4.71 -15.47
CA PHE A 27 -13.63 -3.45 -15.20
C PHE A 27 -13.07 -2.27 -16.00
N ILE A 28 -12.04 -2.53 -16.79
CA ILE A 28 -11.35 -1.59 -17.67
C ILE A 28 -11.79 -1.79 -19.11
N THR A 29 -11.56 -0.80 -19.96
CA THR A 29 -12.06 -0.78 -21.34
C THR A 29 -11.02 -0.41 -22.39
N THR A 30 -9.84 0.04 -21.98
CA THR A 30 -8.81 0.57 -22.88
C THR A 30 -7.49 -0.21 -22.80
N GLU A 31 -6.71 -0.20 -23.89
CA GLU A 31 -5.38 -0.85 -23.93
C GLU A 31 -4.41 -0.24 -22.90
N VAL A 32 -4.48 1.08 -22.68
CA VAL A 32 -3.65 1.76 -21.67
C VAL A 32 -3.95 1.23 -20.27
N GLU A 33 -5.22 0.99 -19.92
CA GLU A 33 -5.58 0.38 -18.65
C GLU A 33 -5.09 -1.07 -18.54
N GLU A 34 -5.08 -1.82 -19.65
CA GLU A 34 -4.53 -3.18 -19.69
C GLU A 34 -3.02 -3.19 -19.41
N GLU A 35 -2.27 -2.24 -19.96
CA GLU A 35 -0.85 -2.07 -19.69
C GLU A 35 -0.58 -1.73 -18.22
N ILE A 36 -1.40 -0.86 -17.62
CA ILE A 36 -1.32 -0.52 -16.20
C ILE A 36 -1.52 -1.79 -15.35
N VAL A 37 -2.59 -2.54 -15.60
CA VAL A 37 -2.88 -3.78 -14.85
C VAL A 37 -1.77 -4.82 -15.06
N LYS A 38 -1.23 -4.93 -16.28
CA LYS A 38 -0.10 -5.81 -16.58
C LYS A 38 1.14 -5.43 -15.76
N SER A 39 1.46 -4.14 -15.65
CA SER A 39 2.56 -3.68 -14.80
C SER A 39 2.36 -4.06 -13.33
N ILE A 40 1.14 -3.95 -12.79
CA ILE A 40 0.88 -4.38 -11.42
C ILE A 40 1.09 -5.90 -11.29
N LYS A 41 0.65 -6.71 -12.26
CA LYS A 41 0.87 -8.17 -12.27
C LYS A 41 2.34 -8.58 -12.33
N GLU A 42 3.17 -7.85 -13.07
CA GLU A 42 4.57 -8.20 -13.28
C GLU A 42 5.48 -7.61 -12.20
N LYS A 43 5.28 -6.33 -11.87
CA LYS A 43 6.16 -5.54 -10.98
C LYS A 43 5.61 -5.40 -9.57
N GLY A 44 4.29 -5.48 -9.41
CA GLY A 44 3.59 -5.25 -8.15
C GLY A 44 3.10 -3.83 -7.97
N TYR A 45 3.35 -2.95 -8.94
CA TYR A 45 2.93 -1.56 -8.89
C TYR A 45 2.80 -0.92 -10.28
N TYR A 46 2.15 0.25 -10.31
CA TYR A 46 2.19 1.20 -11.40
C TYR A 46 2.12 2.64 -10.86
N VAL A 47 2.72 3.61 -11.56
CA VAL A 47 2.78 5.02 -11.14
C VAL A 47 2.06 5.90 -12.16
N LEU A 48 0.96 6.52 -11.74
CA LEU A 48 0.19 7.51 -12.50
C LEU A 48 0.65 8.90 -12.09
N LYS A 49 1.54 9.50 -12.91
CA LYS A 49 2.07 10.84 -12.65
C LYS A 49 1.00 11.91 -12.88
N ASN A 50 0.97 12.92 -12.03
CA ASN A 50 0.10 14.10 -12.16
C ASN A 50 -1.38 13.74 -12.36
N PHE A 51 -1.87 12.71 -11.66
CA PHE A 51 -3.26 12.26 -11.76
C PHE A 51 -4.23 13.28 -11.13
N PHE A 52 -3.87 13.81 -9.96
CA PHE A 52 -4.56 14.93 -9.33
C PHE A 52 -3.81 16.25 -9.56
N THR A 53 -4.54 17.36 -9.60
CA THR A 53 -3.95 18.69 -9.72
C THR A 53 -3.31 19.14 -8.41
N ARG A 54 -2.37 20.08 -8.48
CA ARG A 54 -1.77 20.70 -7.28
C ARG A 54 -2.81 21.36 -6.37
N GLU A 55 -3.83 21.98 -6.96
CA GLU A 55 -4.94 22.58 -6.22
C GLU A 55 -5.76 21.53 -5.45
N TRP A 56 -6.09 20.41 -6.10
CA TRP A 56 -6.78 19.31 -5.44
C TRP A 56 -5.96 18.76 -4.26
N CYS A 57 -4.64 18.62 -4.45
CA CYS A 57 -3.73 18.18 -3.39
C CYS A 57 -3.68 19.16 -2.21
N GLU A 58 -3.71 20.47 -2.47
CA GLU A 58 -3.71 21.48 -1.40
C GLU A 58 -5.01 21.42 -0.58
N THR A 59 -6.16 21.32 -1.24
CA THR A 59 -7.45 21.12 -0.55
C THR A 59 -7.46 19.82 0.26
N ALA A 60 -6.93 18.72 -0.28
CA ALA A 60 -6.80 17.47 0.45
C ALA A 60 -5.93 17.61 1.71
N LYS A 61 -4.81 18.35 1.64
CA LYS A 61 -3.97 18.63 2.82
C LYS A 61 -4.70 19.40 3.89
N GLN A 62 -5.42 20.46 3.50
CA GLN A 62 -6.22 21.27 4.42
C GLN A 62 -7.29 20.43 5.13
N GLU A 63 -7.92 19.50 4.41
CA GLU A 63 -8.84 18.53 5.02
C GLU A 63 -8.12 17.60 6.00
N ILE A 64 -6.91 17.11 5.70
CA ILE A 64 -6.14 16.30 6.65
C ILE A 64 -5.81 17.11 7.90
N ASP A 65 -5.34 18.34 7.77
CA ASP A 65 -5.01 19.20 8.92
C ASP A 65 -6.24 19.48 9.79
N ARG A 66 -7.39 19.76 9.16
CA ARG A 66 -8.68 19.90 9.86
C ARG A 66 -9.04 18.62 10.61
N LEU A 67 -8.97 17.46 9.95
CA LEU A 67 -9.32 16.17 10.56
C LEU A 67 -8.39 15.78 11.72
N ILE A 68 -7.09 16.14 11.66
CA ILE A 68 -6.16 15.93 12.78
C ILE A 68 -6.64 16.68 14.02
N ILE A 69 -7.16 17.89 13.86
CA ILE A 69 -7.69 18.70 14.97
C ILE A 69 -9.04 18.12 15.45
N ASP A 70 -9.99 17.96 14.53
CA ASP A 70 -11.37 17.56 14.84
C ASP A 70 -11.46 16.16 15.48
N TYR A 71 -10.58 15.24 15.06
CA TYR A 71 -10.56 13.84 15.49
C TYR A 71 -9.31 13.47 16.29
N ASN A 72 -8.62 14.43 16.93
CA ASN A 72 -7.34 14.21 17.62
C ASN A 72 -7.33 13.02 18.62
N SER A 73 -8.47 12.71 19.27
CA SER A 73 -8.58 11.58 20.21
C SER A 73 -8.74 10.21 19.53
N GLN A 74 -8.96 10.18 18.21
CA GLN A 74 -9.23 8.99 17.41
C GLN A 74 -8.14 8.74 16.34
N ILE A 75 -7.20 9.67 16.14
CA ILE A 75 -6.07 9.45 15.23
C ILE A 75 -5.04 8.53 15.87
N TRP A 76 -4.42 7.70 15.04
CA TRP A 76 -3.27 6.90 15.45
C TRP A 76 -1.99 7.69 15.23
N LYS A 77 -1.04 7.57 16.17
CA LYS A 77 0.31 8.11 16.07
C LYS A 77 1.32 6.99 16.33
N ASP A 78 2.45 7.02 15.65
CA ASP A 78 3.57 6.14 15.99
C ASP A 78 4.30 6.63 17.25
N THR A 79 5.22 5.81 17.78
CA THR A 79 5.95 6.13 19.02
C THR A 79 6.81 7.40 18.91
N ALA A 80 7.28 7.74 17.71
CA ALA A 80 8.04 8.96 17.48
C ALA A 80 7.14 10.20 17.22
N GLU A 81 5.82 10.03 17.27
CA GLU A 81 4.82 11.04 16.87
C GLU A 81 5.10 11.66 15.48
N SER A 82 5.66 10.85 14.59
CA SER A 82 6.06 11.21 13.23
C SER A 82 4.98 10.87 12.20
N ASP A 83 4.13 9.87 12.44
CA ASP A 83 3.13 9.39 11.48
C ASP A 83 1.72 9.52 12.08
N HIS A 84 1.00 10.56 11.67
CA HIS A 84 -0.36 10.86 12.09
C HIS A 84 -1.35 10.27 11.09
N ARG A 85 -2.25 9.41 11.58
CA ARG A 85 -3.13 8.59 10.75
C ARG A 85 -4.59 8.71 11.13
N ILE A 86 -5.41 9.11 10.16
CA ILE A 86 -6.86 9.14 10.26
C ILE A 86 -7.43 8.00 9.41
N PHE A 87 -7.70 6.87 10.06
CA PHE A 87 -8.33 5.72 9.41
C PHE A 87 -9.82 6.04 9.17
N GLY A 88 -10.32 5.90 7.94
CA GLY A 88 -11.72 6.20 7.62
C GLY A 88 -11.99 7.69 7.34
N ALA A 89 -10.99 8.43 6.85
CA ALA A 89 -11.11 9.84 6.54
C ALA A 89 -12.23 10.14 5.50
N ASP A 90 -12.52 9.19 4.59
CA ASP A 90 -13.64 9.26 3.64
C ASP A 90 -15.03 9.27 4.29
N ARG A 91 -15.12 8.87 5.56
CA ARG A 91 -16.37 8.83 6.32
C ARG A 91 -16.73 10.20 6.89
N VAL A 92 -15.72 11.03 7.13
CA VAL A 92 -15.82 12.31 7.85
C VAL A 92 -15.36 13.51 7.01
N SER A 93 -14.90 13.28 5.78
CA SER A 93 -14.62 14.30 4.77
C SER A 93 -15.24 13.90 3.45
N THR A 94 -16.22 14.69 2.97
CA THR A 94 -16.85 14.49 1.67
C THR A 94 -15.86 14.66 0.52
N PHE A 95 -14.87 15.55 0.68
CA PHE A 95 -13.81 15.77 -0.30
C PHE A 95 -12.88 14.57 -0.41
N ILE A 96 -12.38 14.03 0.71
CA ILE A 96 -11.54 12.81 0.70
C ILE A 96 -12.34 11.60 0.19
N LYS A 97 -13.65 11.56 0.41
CA LYS A 97 -14.53 10.51 -0.14
C LYS A 97 -14.55 10.47 -1.67
N GLU A 98 -14.24 11.57 -2.36
CA GLU A 98 -14.10 11.59 -3.82
C GLU A 98 -12.92 10.70 -4.26
N TYR A 99 -11.79 10.75 -3.54
CA TYR A 99 -10.65 9.87 -3.78
C TYR A 99 -10.98 8.39 -3.52
N TYR A 100 -11.76 8.10 -2.47
CA TYR A 100 -12.25 6.73 -2.23
C TYR A 100 -13.10 6.21 -3.39
N ARG A 101 -13.88 7.09 -4.03
CA ARG A 101 -14.86 6.74 -5.08
C ARG A 101 -14.35 6.90 -6.51
N ASP A 102 -13.08 7.23 -6.69
CA ASP A 102 -12.51 7.41 -8.03
C ASP A 102 -12.63 6.11 -8.85
N LYS A 103 -13.50 6.15 -9.87
CA LYS A 103 -13.83 4.98 -10.68
C LYS A 103 -12.66 4.51 -11.55
N ASN A 104 -11.76 5.42 -11.93
CA ASN A 104 -10.61 5.07 -12.76
C ASN A 104 -9.61 4.28 -11.90
N LEU A 105 -9.34 4.72 -10.68
CA LEU A 105 -8.47 3.99 -9.75
C LEU A 105 -9.09 2.65 -9.31
N ILE A 106 -10.38 2.65 -8.95
CA ILE A 106 -11.07 1.44 -8.50
C ILE A 106 -11.15 0.39 -9.62
N SER A 107 -11.49 0.76 -10.85
CA SER A 107 -11.60 -0.20 -11.96
C SER A 107 -10.28 -0.90 -12.29
N LEU A 108 -9.17 -0.17 -12.24
CA LEU A 108 -7.81 -0.72 -12.39
C LEU A 108 -7.53 -1.78 -11.31
N LEU A 109 -7.76 -1.45 -10.03
CA LEU A 109 -7.49 -2.38 -8.92
C LEU A 109 -8.46 -3.57 -8.90
N GLN A 110 -9.74 -3.36 -9.21
CA GLN A 110 -10.71 -4.45 -9.35
C GLN A 110 -10.36 -5.40 -10.49
N THR A 111 -9.85 -4.88 -11.62
CA THR A 111 -9.39 -5.72 -12.73
C THR A 111 -8.12 -6.49 -12.37
N TYR A 112 -7.21 -5.87 -11.61
CA TYR A 112 -6.02 -6.55 -11.10
C TYR A 112 -6.38 -7.70 -10.15
N GLU A 113 -7.32 -7.48 -9.24
CA GLU A 113 -7.82 -8.46 -8.27
C GLU A 113 -8.84 -9.45 -8.89
N GLY A 114 -9.36 -9.13 -10.07
CA GLY A 114 -10.33 -9.92 -10.82
C GLY A 114 -11.75 -9.95 -10.24
N THR A 115 -12.08 -9.05 -9.30
CA THR A 115 -13.38 -8.97 -8.63
C THR A 115 -13.66 -7.56 -8.09
N LYS A 116 -14.90 -7.33 -7.65
CA LYS A 116 -15.34 -6.05 -7.09
C LYS A 116 -14.81 -5.82 -5.68
N VAL A 117 -14.60 -4.54 -5.33
CA VAL A 117 -14.35 -4.15 -3.94
C VAL A 117 -15.55 -4.55 -3.10
N LYS A 118 -15.29 -5.28 -2.01
CA LYS A 118 -16.32 -5.66 -1.04
C LYS A 118 -16.47 -4.63 0.06
N ASP A 119 -15.35 -4.16 0.59
CA ASP A 119 -15.29 -3.18 1.67
C ASP A 119 -13.98 -2.40 1.62
N GLY A 120 -13.95 -1.21 2.22
CA GLY A 120 -12.78 -0.35 2.16
C GLY A 120 -12.96 1.00 2.82
N PHE A 121 -11.87 1.76 2.88
CA PHE A 121 -11.84 3.13 3.39
C PHE A 121 -10.59 3.86 2.89
N THR A 122 -10.54 5.17 3.08
CA THR A 122 -9.35 5.99 2.87
C THR A 122 -8.66 6.28 4.19
N LEU A 123 -7.38 5.94 4.28
CA LEU A 123 -6.46 6.43 5.31
C LEU A 123 -5.92 7.79 4.85
N ALA A 124 -6.10 8.83 5.66
CA ALA A 124 -5.33 10.05 5.55
C ALA A 124 -4.10 9.98 6.45
N ALA A 125 -2.95 10.42 5.94
CA ALA A 125 -1.70 10.42 6.68
C ALA A 125 -0.92 11.73 6.51
N LYS A 126 -0.39 12.24 7.63
CA LYS A 126 0.62 13.30 7.68
C LYS A 126 1.86 12.75 8.38
N LEU A 127 2.97 12.71 7.64
CA LEU A 127 4.28 12.37 8.19
C LEU A 127 5.10 13.63 8.44
N GLU A 128 5.83 13.67 9.55
CA GLU A 128 6.76 14.73 9.94
C GLU A 128 8.11 14.12 10.37
N ALA A 129 9.20 14.79 10.03
CA ALA A 129 10.54 14.34 10.42
C ALA A 129 10.70 14.32 11.94
N ALA A 130 10.93 13.15 12.52
CA ALA A 130 11.24 12.99 13.93
C ALA A 130 12.35 11.95 14.15
N PRO A 131 13.28 12.14 15.11
CA PRO A 131 14.32 11.16 15.40
C PRO A 131 13.74 9.78 15.77
N GLY A 132 14.34 8.72 15.25
CA GLY A 132 13.95 7.34 15.59
C GLY A 132 12.66 6.83 14.91
N ASN A 133 12.04 7.61 14.01
CA ASN A 133 10.91 7.12 13.23
C ASN A 133 11.32 5.94 12.33
N LYS A 134 10.44 4.95 12.20
CA LYS A 134 10.62 3.78 11.32
C LYS A 134 10.03 4.01 9.92
N GLY A 135 9.62 5.24 9.63
CA GLY A 135 8.82 5.59 8.46
C GLY A 135 7.41 5.01 8.49
N SER A 136 6.63 5.36 7.47
CA SER A 136 5.24 4.96 7.41
C SER A 136 5.10 3.44 7.32
N GLY A 137 4.30 2.88 8.23
CA GLY A 137 4.00 1.46 8.31
C GLY A 137 4.91 0.72 9.29
N GLY A 138 5.88 1.39 9.90
CA GLY A 138 6.73 0.83 10.95
C GLY A 138 7.82 -0.10 10.42
N GLY A 139 8.51 0.30 9.35
CA GLY A 139 9.57 -0.47 8.70
C GLY A 139 9.06 -1.39 7.57
N TRP A 140 9.89 -2.34 7.16
CA TRP A 140 9.59 -3.26 6.05
C TRP A 140 8.50 -4.27 6.42
N HIS A 141 7.51 -4.39 5.55
CA HIS A 141 6.39 -5.28 5.78
C HIS A 141 5.69 -5.73 4.50
N ARG A 142 4.80 -6.70 4.69
CA ARG A 142 3.68 -7.02 3.81
C ARG A 142 2.43 -6.72 4.63
N ASP A 143 1.40 -6.13 4.04
CA ASP A 143 0.14 -5.98 4.78
C ASP A 143 -0.47 -7.36 5.05
N HIS A 144 -0.37 -8.24 4.05
CA HIS A 144 -0.80 -9.61 4.17
C HIS A 144 0.06 -10.54 3.31
N ALA A 145 0.81 -11.46 3.93
CA ALA A 145 1.63 -12.42 3.19
C ALA A 145 0.81 -13.46 2.41
N ASN A 146 -0.40 -13.78 2.88
CA ASN A 146 -1.16 -14.95 2.41
C ASN A 146 -2.11 -14.65 1.25
N VAL A 147 -2.51 -13.41 1.03
CA VAL A 147 -3.46 -13.02 -0.04
C VAL A 147 -3.05 -11.66 -0.59
N LYS A 148 -3.42 -11.38 -1.84
CA LYS A 148 -3.24 -10.05 -2.44
C LYS A 148 -3.95 -9.00 -1.61
N GLN A 149 -3.39 -7.81 -1.60
CA GLN A 149 -4.08 -6.64 -1.09
C GLN A 149 -3.64 -5.43 -1.91
N SER A 150 -4.57 -4.91 -2.70
CA SER A 150 -4.30 -3.73 -3.51
C SER A 150 -4.60 -2.44 -2.77
N LYS A 151 -3.75 -1.44 -3.01
CA LYS A 151 -3.95 -0.06 -2.55
C LYS A 151 -3.68 0.94 -3.66
N SER A 152 -4.34 2.09 -3.58
CA SER A 152 -3.94 3.31 -4.27
C SER A 152 -3.40 4.30 -3.24
N ILE A 153 -2.21 4.84 -3.48
CA ILE A 153 -1.56 5.84 -2.63
C ILE A 153 -1.38 7.11 -3.45
N VAL A 154 -1.96 8.23 -3.05
CA VAL A 154 -1.70 9.54 -3.68
C VAL A 154 -0.77 10.35 -2.79
N TYR A 155 0.27 10.92 -3.38
CA TYR A 155 1.07 11.95 -2.73
C TYR A 155 0.40 13.31 -2.87
N LEU A 156 0.24 14.01 -1.74
CA LEU A 156 -0.33 15.36 -1.71
C LEU A 156 0.76 16.44 -1.61
N THR A 157 2.01 16.03 -1.45
CA THR A 157 3.20 16.89 -1.44
C THR A 157 4.20 16.38 -2.48
N TYR A 158 5.17 17.22 -2.85
CA TYR A 158 6.35 16.73 -3.55
C TYR A 158 7.10 15.76 -2.64
N VAL A 159 7.40 14.56 -3.13
CA VAL A 159 8.10 13.51 -2.38
C VAL A 159 9.49 13.31 -2.97
N THR A 160 10.49 13.55 -2.15
CA THR A 160 11.92 13.36 -2.43
C THR A 160 12.42 12.07 -1.77
N GLU A 161 13.73 11.82 -1.84
CA GLU A 161 14.36 10.72 -1.10
C GLU A 161 14.33 10.91 0.42
N GLU A 162 14.13 12.13 0.92
CA GLU A 162 14.34 12.50 2.33
C GLU A 162 13.04 12.64 3.12
N ASN A 163 11.91 12.89 2.45
CA ASN A 163 10.62 13.11 3.12
C ASN A 163 9.73 11.85 3.16
N GLY A 164 10.37 10.68 3.24
CA GLY A 164 9.70 9.39 3.45
C GLY A 164 8.96 8.83 2.23
N PRO A 165 9.61 8.63 1.08
CA PRO A 165 9.01 8.00 -0.09
C PRO A 165 8.54 6.57 0.20
N PHE A 166 7.55 6.10 -0.55
CA PHE A 166 7.20 4.68 -0.58
C PHE A 166 8.36 3.91 -1.20
N GLN A 167 8.68 2.76 -0.62
CA GLN A 167 9.67 1.84 -1.15
C GLN A 167 9.06 0.45 -1.32
N TYR A 168 9.45 -0.22 -2.38
CA TYR A 168 8.92 -1.53 -2.75
C TYR A 168 10.01 -2.42 -3.32
N ILE A 169 9.97 -3.72 -2.99
CA ILE A 169 10.81 -4.73 -3.62
C ILE A 169 10.06 -5.30 -4.82
N GLU A 170 10.42 -4.85 -6.02
CA GLU A 170 9.76 -5.20 -7.27
C GLU A 170 9.63 -6.72 -7.44
N GLY A 171 8.44 -7.15 -7.86
CA GLY A 171 8.11 -8.56 -8.10
C GLY A 171 7.99 -9.43 -6.85
N SER A 172 8.08 -8.89 -5.63
CA SER A 172 8.05 -9.69 -4.37
C SER A 172 6.65 -10.16 -3.92
N HIS A 173 5.59 -9.73 -4.62
CA HIS A 173 4.19 -10.01 -4.28
C HIS A 173 3.64 -11.32 -4.83
N THR A 174 4.19 -11.82 -5.95
CA THR A 174 3.65 -13.03 -6.61
C THR A 174 3.93 -14.28 -5.79
N SER A 175 3.03 -15.26 -5.85
CA SER A 175 3.20 -16.57 -5.17
C SER A 175 4.52 -17.25 -5.53
N ARG A 176 4.92 -17.17 -6.81
CA ARG A 176 6.20 -17.70 -7.29
C ARG A 176 7.39 -16.97 -6.65
N ALA A 177 7.33 -15.64 -6.54
CA ALA A 177 8.37 -14.87 -5.91
C ALA A 177 8.46 -15.12 -4.41
N VAL A 178 7.33 -15.25 -3.69
CA VAL A 178 7.33 -15.58 -2.26
C VAL A 178 8.13 -16.85 -1.99
N TYR A 179 7.89 -17.93 -2.75
CA TYR A 179 8.65 -19.17 -2.59
C TYR A 179 10.12 -19.02 -2.95
N ARG A 180 10.39 -18.46 -4.13
CA ARG A 180 11.76 -18.28 -4.63
C ARG A 180 12.58 -17.46 -3.64
N ASP A 181 12.04 -16.35 -3.18
CA ASP A 181 12.74 -15.38 -2.34
C ASP A 181 12.85 -15.89 -0.89
N SER A 182 11.82 -16.58 -0.36
CA SER A 182 11.89 -17.23 0.96
C SER A 182 13.07 -18.22 1.03
N TYR A 183 13.27 -19.02 -0.02
CA TYR A 183 14.41 -19.94 -0.12
C TYR A 183 15.74 -19.20 -0.35
N LYS A 184 15.78 -18.29 -1.34
CA LYS A 184 17.01 -17.58 -1.76
C LYS A 184 17.57 -16.63 -0.69
N TYR A 185 16.70 -16.01 0.11
CA TYR A 185 17.06 -14.96 1.09
C TYR A 185 16.82 -15.37 2.55
N ASN A 186 16.36 -16.61 2.77
CA ASN A 186 16.19 -17.23 4.08
C ASN A 186 15.28 -16.41 5.01
N TYR A 187 14.03 -16.18 4.60
CA TYR A 187 12.97 -15.59 5.42
C TYR A 187 11.69 -16.43 5.30
N ASP A 188 10.72 -16.26 6.20
CA ASP A 188 9.47 -17.04 6.19
C ASP A 188 8.47 -16.55 5.14
N GLN A 189 7.93 -17.47 4.32
CA GLN A 189 6.89 -17.22 3.31
C GLN A 189 5.62 -16.53 3.86
N PHE A 190 5.32 -16.69 5.16
CA PHE A 190 4.18 -16.07 5.83
C PHE A 190 4.54 -14.85 6.69
N GLN A 191 5.76 -14.35 6.55
CA GLN A 191 6.26 -13.22 7.31
C GLN A 191 5.65 -11.92 6.83
N ASN A 192 5.01 -11.19 7.74
CA ASN A 192 4.47 -9.86 7.46
C ASN A 192 5.43 -8.73 7.84
N ARG A 193 6.42 -8.95 8.71
CA ARG A 193 7.36 -7.92 9.19
C ARG A 193 8.78 -8.36 8.92
N PHE A 194 9.62 -7.46 8.44
CA PHE A 194 10.99 -7.76 8.06
C PHE A 194 11.94 -6.80 8.76
N GLU A 195 13.03 -7.35 9.27
CA GLU A 195 14.15 -6.55 9.74
C GLU A 195 14.92 -5.99 8.54
N ASP A 196 15.58 -4.84 8.70
CA ASP A 196 16.38 -4.22 7.64
C ASP A 196 17.45 -5.19 7.10
N ALA A 197 18.08 -5.97 7.98
CA ALA A 197 19.06 -6.98 7.59
C ALA A 197 18.48 -8.08 6.68
N GLU A 198 17.18 -8.37 6.76
CA GLU A 198 16.54 -9.35 5.87
C GLU A 198 16.32 -8.80 4.48
N VAL A 199 15.84 -7.56 4.39
CA VAL A 199 15.61 -6.89 3.11
C VAL A 199 16.94 -6.50 2.44
N ASN A 200 17.95 -6.12 3.22
CA ASN A 200 19.29 -5.83 2.70
C ASN A 200 19.91 -7.02 1.97
N ARG A 201 19.68 -8.27 2.42
CA ARG A 201 20.13 -9.47 1.66
C ARG A 201 19.53 -9.55 0.26
N ILE A 202 18.31 -9.02 0.06
CA ILE A 202 17.68 -8.93 -1.26
C ILE A 202 18.35 -7.80 -2.04
N ILE A 203 18.45 -6.61 -1.46
CA ILE A 203 18.98 -5.40 -2.11
C ILE A 203 20.45 -5.58 -2.51
N GLU A 204 21.28 -6.22 -1.69
CA GLU A 204 22.70 -6.47 -2.01
C GLU A 204 22.88 -7.42 -3.20
N LYS A 205 21.94 -8.36 -3.40
CA LYS A 205 22.00 -9.37 -4.47
C LYS A 205 21.24 -8.95 -5.73
N GLU A 206 20.19 -8.14 -5.58
CA GLU A 206 19.27 -7.68 -6.63
C GLU A 206 18.91 -6.20 -6.39
N PRO A 207 19.89 -5.27 -6.46
CA PRO A 207 19.69 -3.87 -6.10
C PRO A 207 18.64 -3.17 -6.97
N GLU A 208 18.49 -3.60 -8.22
CA GLU A 208 17.50 -3.08 -9.17
C GLU A 208 16.06 -3.31 -8.72
N ARG A 209 15.81 -4.27 -7.83
CA ARG A 209 14.47 -4.55 -7.30
C ARG A 209 14.01 -3.50 -6.30
N LEU A 210 14.91 -2.78 -5.64
CA LEU A 210 14.52 -1.71 -4.74
C LEU A 210 14.02 -0.52 -5.57
N LYS A 211 12.72 -0.24 -5.46
CA LYS A 211 12.11 0.94 -6.04
C LYS A 211 11.80 1.93 -4.95
N THR A 212 12.33 3.14 -5.08
CA THR A 212 11.96 4.29 -4.27
C THR A 212 11.13 5.25 -5.12
N PHE A 213 9.94 5.60 -4.67
CA PHE A 213 9.02 6.42 -5.43
C PHE A 213 9.10 7.88 -5.00
N THR A 214 9.93 8.65 -5.69
CA THR A 214 9.92 10.12 -5.63
C THR A 214 9.02 10.66 -6.73
N ALA A 215 8.19 11.67 -6.41
CA ALA A 215 7.24 12.21 -7.36
C ALA A 215 6.64 13.55 -6.92
N GLU A 216 6.12 14.31 -7.90
CA GLU A 216 5.30 15.50 -7.67
C GLU A 216 3.97 15.17 -6.96
N ALA A 217 3.44 16.17 -6.26
CA ALA A 217 2.08 16.11 -5.70
C ALA A 217 1.06 15.78 -6.80
N GLY A 218 0.09 14.94 -6.45
CA GLY A 218 -0.95 14.43 -7.33
C GLY A 218 -0.60 13.13 -8.04
N THR A 219 0.63 12.61 -7.84
CA THR A 219 1.02 11.29 -8.34
C THR A 219 0.35 10.19 -7.52
N VAL A 220 -0.23 9.19 -8.22
CA VAL A 220 -0.83 8.01 -7.62
C VAL A 220 0.04 6.78 -7.87
N ILE A 221 0.27 5.99 -6.82
CA ILE A 221 0.91 4.68 -6.88
C ILE A 221 -0.17 3.63 -6.65
N LEU A 222 -0.42 2.80 -7.65
CA LEU A 222 -1.21 1.58 -7.52
C LEU A 222 -0.26 0.46 -7.14
N THR A 223 -0.56 -0.32 -6.11
CA THR A 223 0.37 -1.33 -5.60
C THR A 223 -0.35 -2.54 -5.00
N ASP A 224 0.19 -3.74 -5.24
CA ASP A 224 -0.12 -4.94 -4.45
C ASP A 224 0.81 -5.00 -3.24
N THR A 225 0.25 -4.73 -2.06
CA THR A 225 0.95 -4.66 -0.79
C THR A 225 1.16 -6.02 -0.12
N ARG A 226 0.84 -7.11 -0.82
CA ARG A 226 1.43 -8.42 -0.54
C ARG A 226 2.95 -8.42 -0.79
N GLY A 227 3.46 -7.54 -1.64
CA GLY A 227 4.90 -7.36 -1.83
C GLY A 227 5.57 -6.71 -0.61
N ILE A 228 6.87 -6.89 -0.48
CA ILE A 228 7.66 -6.29 0.61
C ILE A 228 7.81 -4.78 0.33
N HIS A 229 7.36 -3.96 1.26
CA HIS A 229 7.33 -2.51 1.10
C HIS A 229 7.46 -1.77 2.44
N ARG A 230 7.70 -0.46 2.37
CA ARG A 230 7.64 0.46 3.51
C ARG A 230 7.42 1.90 3.06
N GLY A 231 7.01 2.79 3.96
CA GLY A 231 7.42 4.19 3.87
C GLY A 231 8.84 4.32 4.42
N LYS A 232 9.79 4.84 3.63
CA LYS A 232 11.15 5.11 4.10
C LYS A 232 11.08 6.04 5.32
N PRO A 233 11.95 5.86 6.33
CA PRO A 233 12.07 6.82 7.42
C PRO A 233 12.21 8.25 6.90
N ILE A 234 11.42 9.16 7.44
CA ILE A 234 11.44 10.57 7.07
C ILE A 234 12.57 11.27 7.81
N THR A 235 13.46 11.95 7.09
CA THR A 235 14.61 12.65 7.67
C THR A 235 14.48 14.17 7.55
N LYS A 236 13.58 14.65 6.69
CA LYS A 236 13.39 16.08 6.43
C LYS A 236 11.92 16.40 6.11
N ASP A 237 11.50 17.60 6.49
CA ASP A 237 10.20 18.20 6.17
C ASP A 237 9.01 17.31 6.60
N TYR A 238 8.03 17.16 5.70
CA TYR A 238 6.80 16.43 5.90
C TYR A 238 6.31 15.78 4.61
N ARG A 239 5.37 14.82 4.74
CA ARG A 239 4.68 14.19 3.62
C ARG A 239 3.22 13.94 3.93
N TYR A 240 2.34 14.43 3.07
CA TYR A 240 0.92 14.13 3.12
C TYR A 240 0.55 13.11 2.06
N ALA A 241 -0.27 12.13 2.43
CA ALA A 241 -0.77 11.12 1.50
C ALA A 241 -2.17 10.64 1.89
N LEU A 242 -2.96 10.26 0.88
CA LEU A 242 -4.17 9.45 1.08
C LEU A 242 -3.90 8.05 0.55
N THR A 243 -4.45 7.04 1.22
CA THR A 243 -4.32 5.64 0.82
C THR A 243 -5.67 4.94 0.87
N ASN A 244 -6.15 4.41 -0.26
CA ASN A 244 -7.32 3.55 -0.25
C ASN A 244 -6.91 2.15 0.19
N TYR A 245 -7.52 1.68 1.27
CA TYR A 245 -7.46 0.30 1.73
C TYR A 245 -8.69 -0.41 1.19
N LEU A 246 -8.47 -1.40 0.31
CA LEU A 246 -9.54 -2.14 -0.35
C LEU A 246 -9.45 -3.62 0.03
N TRP A 247 -10.57 -4.19 0.49
CA TRP A 247 -10.74 -5.62 0.68
C TRP A 247 -11.68 -6.16 -0.38
N MET A 248 -11.17 -7.08 -1.19
CA MET A 248 -11.90 -7.69 -2.30
C MET A 248 -12.66 -8.94 -1.86
N HIS A 249 -12.13 -9.69 -0.89
CA HIS A 249 -12.66 -11.00 -0.49
C HIS A 249 -13.20 -11.06 0.95
N SER A 250 -13.08 -9.97 1.71
CA SER A 250 -13.55 -9.88 3.10
C SER A 250 -14.09 -8.49 3.41
N ASN A 251 -14.76 -8.36 4.55
CA ASN A 251 -15.01 -7.04 5.13
C ASN A 251 -13.72 -6.49 5.76
N ILE A 252 -13.72 -5.21 6.13
CA ILE A 252 -12.65 -4.64 6.94
C ILE A 252 -12.49 -5.47 8.23
N PRO A 253 -11.27 -5.93 8.57
CA PRO A 253 -11.02 -6.68 9.80
C PRO A 253 -11.50 -5.92 11.04
N SER A 254 -12.11 -6.62 11.99
CA SER A 254 -12.73 -6.00 13.18
C SER A 254 -11.79 -5.12 14.00
N HIS A 255 -10.51 -5.47 14.07
CA HIS A 255 -9.51 -4.66 14.78
C HIS A 255 -9.17 -3.35 14.06
N ILE A 256 -9.27 -3.31 12.72
CA ILE A 256 -9.14 -2.08 11.93
C ILE A 256 -10.46 -1.30 11.95
N ALA A 257 -11.60 -1.98 11.87
CA ALA A 257 -12.90 -1.34 11.90
C ALA A 257 -13.11 -0.47 13.16
N LYS A 258 -12.54 -0.90 14.29
CA LYS A 258 -12.55 -0.16 15.57
C LYS A 258 -11.69 1.10 15.59
N THR A 259 -10.76 1.26 14.64
CA THR A 259 -9.90 2.46 14.54
C THR A 259 -10.44 3.48 13.55
N LEU A 260 -11.54 3.18 12.85
CA LEU A 260 -12.12 4.09 11.87
C LEU A 260 -12.79 5.25 12.60
N VAL A 261 -12.53 6.47 12.15
CA VAL A 261 -13.19 7.67 12.67
C VAL A 261 -14.64 7.74 12.21
N GLY A 262 -15.47 8.36 13.06
CA GLY A 262 -16.93 8.46 12.87
C GLY A 262 -17.65 7.17 13.24
#